data_AF-A0A7C1LTK6-F1
#
_entry.id   AF-A0A7C1LTK6-F1
#
_cell.length_a   1.000
_cell.length_b   1.000
_cell.length_c   1.000
_cell.angle_alpha   90.00
_cell.angle_beta   90.00
_cell.angle_gamma   90.00
#
_symmetry.space_group_name_H-M   'P 1'
#
loop_
_entity.id
_entity.type
_entity.pdbx_description
1 polymer ?
#
loop_
_entity_poly.entity_id
_entity_poly.type
_entity_poly.pdbx_seq_one_letter_code
_entity_poly.pdbx_strand_id
1 'polypeptide(L)' 'MQKINNPEQLIEWKQNVLSKRPLYKKTIVVSSGTCGQASGSLQIIEALKHELEKRNLEKTIGIKITGCHGFCELEPNIII' A
#
# COMPACT_ATOMS: atom_id res chain seq x y z
N MET A 1 1.33 7.14 -19.09
CA MET A 1 2.71 6.70 -18.79
C MET A 1 3.61 7.20 -19.91
N GLN A 2 4.77 7.77 -19.59
CA GLN A 2 5.77 8.06 -20.63
C GLN A 2 6.33 6.73 -21.17
N LYS A 3 6.49 6.64 -22.48
CA LYS A 3 7.08 5.48 -23.13
C LYS A 3 8.59 5.50 -22.90
N ILE A 4 9.12 4.45 -22.31
CA ILE A 4 10.56 4.25 -22.12
C ILE A 4 11.09 3.59 -23.40
N ASN A 5 12.06 4.23 -24.05
CA ASN A 5 12.57 3.82 -25.36
C ASN A 5 13.98 3.25 -25.31
N ASN A 6 14.71 3.42 -24.20
CA ASN A 6 16.06 2.88 -23.99
C ASN A 6 16.32 2.52 -22.51
N PRO A 7 17.39 1.74 -22.23
CA PRO A 7 17.73 1.33 -20.87
C PRO A 7 18.06 2.48 -19.91
N GLU A 8 18.66 3.57 -20.40
CA GLU A 8 19.06 4.72 -19.59
C GLU A 8 17.83 5.42 -19.00
N GLN A 9 16.77 5.59 -19.81
CA GLN A 9 15.49 6.13 -19.37
C GLN A 9 14.82 5.25 -18.30
N LEU A 10 14.97 3.93 -18.38
CA LEU A 10 14.45 3.02 -17.37
C LEU A 10 15.16 3.20 -16.03
N ILE A 11 16.49 3.36 -16.06
CA ILE A 11 17.30 3.59 -14.86
C ILE A 11 16.93 4.91 -14.21
N GLU A 12 16.82 5.99 -14.99
CA GLU A 12 16.44 7.31 -14.49
C GLU A 12 15.03 7.27 -13.88
N TRP A 13 14.06 6.64 -14.57
CA TRP A 13 12.71 6.46 -14.06
C TRP A 13 12.70 5.70 -12.73
N LYS A 14 13.47 4.59 -12.64
CA LYS A 14 13.60 3.81 -11.41
C LYS A 14 14.14 4.67 -10.27
N GLN A 15 15.19 5.46 -10.49
CA GLN A 15 15.75 6.32 -9.45
C GLN A 15 14.75 7.39 -8.99
N ASN A 16 14.03 8.00 -9.92
CA ASN A 16 12.97 8.97 -9.62
C ASN A 16 11.81 8.38 -8.81
N VAL A 17 11.46 7.10 -9.04
CA VAL A 17 10.44 6.40 -8.25
C VAL A 17 10.97 6.07 -6.85
N LEU A 18 12.22 5.60 -6.76
CA LEU A 18 12.83 5.23 -5.48
C LEU A 18 13.08 6.44 -4.57
N SER A 19 13.49 7.59 -5.11
CA SER A 19 13.75 8.81 -4.34
C SER A 19 12.50 9.40 -3.69
N LYS A 20 11.32 9.14 -4.27
CA LYS A 20 10.02 9.58 -3.74
C LYS A 20 9.37 8.59 -2.78
N ARG A 21 10.00 7.42 -2.57
CA ARG A 21 9.41 6.36 -1.73
C ARG A 21 9.44 6.80 -0.25
N PRO A 22 8.29 6.83 0.44
CA PRO A 22 8.28 7.19 1.86
C PRO A 22 9.04 6.14 2.68
N LEU A 23 9.85 6.63 3.60
CA LEU A 23 10.66 5.83 4.53
C LEU A 23 9.86 5.55 5.79
N TYR A 24 9.01 4.52 5.75
CA TYR A 24 8.35 4.00 6.94
C TYR A 24 9.17 2.87 7.57
N LYS A 25 9.20 2.79 8.90
CA LYS A 25 9.86 1.70 9.64
C LYS A 25 9.15 0.35 9.41
N LYS A 26 7.82 0.39 9.27
CA LYS A 26 6.96 -0.74 8.90
C LYS A 26 5.84 -0.27 7.98
N THR A 27 5.32 -1.17 7.15
CA THR A 27 4.17 -0.87 6.28
C THR A 27 3.12 -1.95 6.46
N ILE A 28 1.91 -1.55 6.84
CA ILE A 28 0.74 -2.42 6.87
C ILE A 28 0.13 -2.40 5.48
N VAL A 29 0.09 -3.55 4.81
CA VAL A 29 -0.53 -3.70 3.49
C VAL A 29 -1.89 -4.38 3.65
N VAL A 30 -2.94 -3.75 3.16
CA VAL A 30 -4.31 -4.28 3.22
C VAL A 30 -4.80 -4.58 1.80
N SER A 31 -5.18 -5.83 1.53
CA SER A 31 -5.83 -6.20 0.27
C SER A 31 -7.25 -5.64 0.24
N SER A 32 -7.57 -4.87 -0.78
CA SER A 32 -8.86 -4.20 -0.93
C SER A 32 -9.35 -4.23 -2.38
N GLY A 33 -9.22 -5.41 -3.02
CA GLY A 33 -9.94 -5.74 -4.25
C GLY A 33 -11.45 -5.88 -4.01
N THR A 34 -12.21 -6.33 -5.00
CA THR A 34 -13.68 -6.43 -4.90
C THR A 34 -14.13 -7.33 -3.75
N CYS A 35 -13.51 -8.50 -3.57
CA CYS A 35 -13.86 -9.43 -2.49
C CYS A 35 -13.50 -8.82 -1.13
N GLY A 36 -12.29 -8.28 -0.98
CA GLY A 36 -11.88 -7.56 0.23
C GLY A 36 -12.82 -6.41 0.60
N GLN A 37 -13.26 -5.60 -0.35
CA GLN A 37 -14.22 -4.52 -0.09
C GLN A 37 -15.59 -5.07 0.35
N ALA A 38 -16.11 -6.10 -0.34
CA ALA A 38 -17.35 -6.76 0.05
C ALA A 38 -17.26 -7.38 1.45
N SER A 39 -16.08 -7.89 1.83
CA SER A 39 -15.78 -8.45 3.16
C SER A 39 -15.37 -7.41 4.21
N GLY A 40 -15.41 -6.11 3.89
CA GLY A 40 -15.22 -5.03 4.87
C GLY A 40 -13.80 -4.48 5.02
N SER A 41 -12.94 -4.59 4.00
CA SER A 41 -11.57 -4.02 4.02
C SER A 41 -11.56 -2.52 4.26
N LEU A 42 -12.59 -1.79 3.81
CA LEU A 42 -12.68 -0.32 3.96
C LEU A 42 -12.78 0.11 5.42
N GLN A 43 -13.58 -0.61 6.22
CA GLN A 43 -13.73 -0.36 7.65
C GLN A 43 -12.43 -0.64 8.39
N ILE A 44 -11.70 -1.69 7.98
CA ILE A 44 -10.37 -2.02 8.53
C ILE A 44 -9.37 -0.89 8.24
N ILE A 45 -9.35 -0.40 7.00
CA ILE A 45 -8.46 0.70 6.60
C ILE A 45 -8.73 1.95 7.45
N GLU A 46 -10.00 2.29 7.67
CA GLU A 46 -10.37 3.45 8.46
C GLU A 46 -10.00 3.29 9.94
N ALA A 47 -10.29 2.12 10.53
CA ALA A 47 -9.90 1.82 11.90
C ALA A 47 -8.37 1.87 12.10
N LEU A 48 -7.60 1.38 11.13
CA LEU A 48 -6.13 1.47 11.16
C LEU A 48 -5.65 2.91 11.13
N LYS A 49 -6.19 3.76 10.25
CA LYS A 49 -5.82 5.19 10.18
C LYS A 49 -6.09 5.89 11.51
N HIS A 50 -7.30 5.73 12.05
CA HIS A 50 -7.69 6.34 13.31
C HIS A 50 -6.78 5.91 14.47
N GLU A 51 -6.42 4.63 14.53
CA GLU A 51 -5.55 4.14 15.60
C GLU A 51 -4.10 4.62 15.45
N LEU A 52 -3.59 4.77 14.22
CA LEU A 52 -2.27 5.36 13.99
C LEU A 52 -2.23 6.84 14.38
N GLU A 53 -3.27 7.61 14.05
CA GLU A 53 -3.42 9.00 14.46
C GLU A 53 -3.47 9.13 15.99
N LYS A 54 -4.36 8.37 16.64
CA LYS A 54 -4.53 8.36 18.10
C LYS A 54 -3.22 8.04 18.85
N ARG A 55 -2.36 7.23 18.25
CA ARG A 55 -1.04 6.85 18.82
C ARG A 55 0.12 7.70 18.32
N ASN A 56 -0.10 8.68 17.47
CA ASN A 56 0.93 9.51 16.84
C ASN A 56 1.97 8.69 16.04
N LEU A 57 1.53 7.62 15.36
CA LEU A 57 2.41 6.67 14.65
C LEU A 57 2.49 6.89 13.13
N GLU A 58 1.70 7.80 12.58
CA GLU A 58 1.56 8.04 11.13
C GLU A 58 2.88 8.36 10.41
N LYS A 59 3.85 8.95 11.11
CA LYS A 59 5.18 9.25 10.56
C LYS A 59 6.10 8.03 10.51
N THR A 60 5.76 6.95 11.20
CA THR A 60 6.63 5.77 11.39
C THR A 60 6.07 4.49 10.76
N ILE A 61 4.74 4.38 10.67
CA ILE A 61 4.04 3.24 10.11
C ILE A 61 3.24 3.71 8.91
N GLY A 62 3.53 3.14 7.75
CA GLY A 62 2.75 3.39 6.54
C GLY A 62 1.56 2.43 6.45
N ILE A 63 0.45 2.89 5.85
CA ILE A 63 -0.63 2.02 5.38
C ILE A 63 -0.61 2.03 3.85
N LYS A 64 -0.60 0.84 3.25
CA LYS A 64 -0.68 0.67 1.80
C LYS A 64 -1.90 -0.18 1.45
N ILE A 65 -2.73 0.36 0.57
CA ILE A 65 -3.91 -0.34 0.07
C ILE A 65 -3.56 -0.93 -1.29
N THR A 66 -3.85 -2.21 -1.49
CA THR A 66 -3.59 -2.94 -2.73
C THR A 66 -4.86 -3.59 -3.27
N GLY A 67 -4.80 -4.06 -4.52
CA GLY A 67 -5.88 -4.84 -5.12
C GLY A 67 -5.91 -6.30 -4.61
N CYS A 68 -6.53 -7.17 -5.42
CA CYS A 68 -6.62 -8.59 -5.13
C CYS A 68 -5.24 -9.26 -5.08
N HIS A 69 -5.01 -10.10 -4.08
CA HIS A 69 -3.80 -10.92 -3.95
C HIS A 69 -4.00 -12.37 -4.39
N GLY A 70 -5.21 -12.74 -4.80
CA GLY A 70 -5.58 -14.10 -5.23
C GLY A 70 -6.15 -15.00 -4.13
N PHE A 71 -6.26 -14.52 -2.89
CA PHE A 71 -6.82 -15.25 -1.75
C PHE A 71 -8.25 -14.79 -1.41
N CYS A 72 -9.12 -14.71 -2.41
CA CYS A 72 -10.44 -14.07 -2.30
C CYS A 72 -11.30 -14.63 -1.16
N GLU A 73 -11.25 -15.94 -0.92
CA GLU A 73 -12.02 -16.62 0.14
C GLU A 73 -11.56 -16.23 1.56
N LEU A 74 -10.36 -15.65 1.67
CA LEU A 74 -9.74 -15.21 2.91
C LEU A 74 -9.62 -13.69 3.00
N GLU A 75 -10.06 -12.94 1.98
CA GLU A 75 -10.02 -11.48 2.04
C GLU A 75 -11.04 -10.95 3.07
N PRO A 76 -10.68 -9.91 3.85
CA PRO A 76 -9.51 -9.04 3.70
C PRO A 76 -8.23 -9.60 4.33
N ASN A 77 -7.11 -9.55 3.61
CA ASN A 77 -5.79 -9.96 4.09
C ASN A 77 -4.93 -8.75 4.50
N ILE A 78 -4.13 -8.94 5.56
CA ILE A 78 -3.13 -7.96 6.03
C ILE A 78 -1.74 -8.58 5.97
N ILE A 79 -0.76 -7.82 5.44
CA ILE A 79 0.66 -8.20 5.37
C ILE A 79 1.48 -7.10 6.07
N ILE A 80 2.47 -7.48 6.90
CA ILE A 80 3.30 -6.57 7.71
C ILE A 80 4.78 -6.84 7.49
#